data_AF-A0A0R2DNL3-F1
#
_entry.id   AF-A0A0R2DNL3-F1
#
_cell.length_a   1.000
_cell.length_b   1.000
_cell.length_c   1.000
_cell.angle_alpha   90.00
_cell.angle_beta   90.00
_cell.angle_gamma   90.00
#
_symmetry.space_group_name_H-M   'P 1'
#
loop_
_entity.id
_entity.type
_entity.pdbx_description
1 polymer ?
#
loop_
_entity_poly.entity_id
_entity_poly.type
_entity_poly.pdbx_seq_one_letter_code
_entity_poly.pdbx_strand_id
1 'polypeptide(L)'
;MDTLMTVIKKEKDFGILSEYDVAEELYKACKLKLPHAYQLLIKMVQKIENDNRGILEMLETAVGAGSPLGKDFLQYFGECCWDEQDAAKALEVYRFELEHGIAGARVKIGMVYDELLEDHMQAAHCYRLAFQEGDEAAAYNLAFTYRYMEPQDLLLAEKWFEISVKRDKYPHSLRELGELYVATDREKIGLLMIKQADQQIAKLIDEW
;
A
#
# COMPACT_ATOMS: atom_id res chain seq x y z
N MET A 1 14.71 11.56 25.90
CA MET A 1 13.30 11.45 25.48
C MET A 1 12.43 12.47 26.21
N ASP A 2 12.39 12.47 27.55
CA ASP A 2 11.63 13.48 28.31
C ASP A 2 11.98 14.91 27.94
N THR A 3 13.26 15.20 27.70
CA THR A 3 13.72 16.56 27.37
C THR A 3 13.20 17.06 26.03
N LEU A 4 13.23 16.24 24.98
CA LEU A 4 12.78 16.63 23.64
C LEU A 4 11.27 16.85 23.60
N MET A 5 10.51 15.94 24.20
CA MET A 5 9.05 16.04 24.28
C MET A 5 8.58 17.23 25.12
N THR A 6 9.29 17.53 26.19
CA THR A 6 8.99 18.69 27.03
C THR A 6 9.28 19.98 26.27
N VAL A 7 10.34 20.03 25.47
CA VAL A 7 10.68 21.21 24.64
C VAL A 7 9.64 21.41 23.54
N ILE A 8 9.34 20.38 22.75
CA ILE A 8 8.36 20.45 21.65
C ILE A 8 6.98 20.87 22.15
N LYS A 9 6.51 20.27 23.26
CA LYS A 9 5.22 20.62 23.85
C LYS A 9 5.19 22.07 24.34
N LYS A 10 6.27 22.51 24.99
CA LYS A 10 6.38 23.88 25.51
C LYS A 10 6.44 24.91 24.38
N GLU A 11 7.14 24.62 23.29
CA GLU A 11 7.21 25.50 22.12
C GLU A 11 5.90 25.54 21.31
N LYS A 12 5.16 24.42 21.25
CA LYS A 12 3.77 24.41 20.75
C LYS A 12 2.86 25.26 21.62
N ASP A 13 2.94 25.12 22.94
CA ASP A 13 2.12 25.89 23.89
C ASP A 13 2.42 27.40 23.83
N PHE A 14 3.63 27.78 23.41
CA PHE A 14 4.01 29.16 23.13
C PHE A 14 3.61 29.66 21.73
N GLY A 15 3.01 28.80 20.89
CA GLY A 15 2.63 29.12 19.51
C GLY A 15 3.83 29.32 18.57
N ILE A 16 5.02 28.85 18.97
CA ILE A 16 6.25 28.95 18.19
C ILE A 16 6.28 27.87 17.10
N LEU A 17 5.77 26.68 17.44
CA LEU A 17 5.62 25.56 16.53
C LEU A 17 4.16 25.39 16.15
N SER A 18 3.89 25.30 14.84
CA SER A 18 2.61 24.83 14.33
C SER A 18 2.45 23.32 14.59
N GLU A 19 1.24 22.80 14.42
CA GLU A 19 1.01 21.36 14.53
C GLU A 19 1.81 20.56 13.48
N TYR A 20 2.10 21.19 12.34
CA TYR A 20 2.96 20.68 11.28
C TYR A 20 4.43 20.58 11.74
N ASP A 21 4.96 21.61 12.40
CA ASP A 21 6.37 21.61 12.87
C ASP A 21 6.60 20.57 13.97
N VAL A 22 5.59 20.33 14.82
CA VAL A 22 5.61 19.27 15.84
C VAL A 22 5.65 17.88 15.21
N ALA A 23 4.88 17.66 14.14
CA ALA A 23 4.88 16.40 13.39
C ALA A 23 6.22 16.15 12.69
N GLU A 24 6.85 17.20 12.14
CA GLU A 24 8.16 17.13 11.49
C GLU A 24 9.29 16.75 12.46
N GLU A 25 9.34 17.37 13.64
CA GLU A 25 10.36 17.05 14.65
C GLU A 25 10.16 15.65 15.26
N LEU A 26 8.91 15.20 15.41
CA LEU A 26 8.59 13.83 15.80
C LEU A 26 8.99 12.81 14.73
N TYR A 27 8.78 13.12 13.44
CA TYR A 27 9.21 12.28 12.33
C TYR A 27 10.74 12.16 12.25
N LYS A 28 11.49 13.27 12.42
CA LYS A 28 12.96 13.24 12.49
C LYS A 28 13.43 12.31 13.61
N ALA A 29 12.73 12.29 14.74
CA ALA A 29 12.99 11.36 15.83
C ALA A 29 12.58 9.90 15.51
N CYS A 30 11.53 9.67 14.72
CA CYS A 30 11.15 8.34 14.19
C CYS A 30 12.22 7.77 13.25
N LYS A 31 12.81 8.60 12.38
CA LYS A 31 13.91 8.22 11.48
C LYS A 31 15.16 7.75 12.25
N LEU A 32 15.31 8.19 13.50
CA LEU A 32 16.34 7.74 14.44
C LEU A 32 15.95 6.42 15.17
N LYS A 33 14.91 5.71 14.71
CA LYS A 33 14.41 4.42 15.22
C LYS A 33 14.04 4.43 16.71
N LEU A 34 13.50 5.53 17.20
CA LEU A 34 13.01 5.60 18.58
C LEU A 34 11.60 4.97 18.67
N PRO A 35 11.42 3.82 19.34
CA PRO A 35 10.16 3.04 19.30
C PRO A 35 8.94 3.80 19.84
N HIS A 36 9.17 4.81 20.69
CA HIS A 36 8.12 5.58 21.35
C HIS A 36 7.68 6.81 20.54
N ALA A 37 8.47 7.27 19.57
CA ALA A 37 8.11 8.41 18.69
C ALA A 37 7.01 8.00 17.70
N TYR A 38 7.08 6.76 17.21
CA TYR A 38 6.06 6.16 16.34
C TYR A 38 4.71 5.99 17.07
N GLN A 39 4.72 5.51 18.31
CA GLN A 39 3.51 5.43 19.14
C GLN A 39 2.91 6.80 19.49
N LEU A 40 3.74 7.84 19.53
CA LEU A 40 3.28 9.21 19.77
C LEU A 40 2.67 9.86 18.52
N LEU A 41 3.21 9.55 17.35
CA LEU A 41 2.63 9.90 16.06
C LEU A 41 1.25 9.26 15.90
N ILE A 42 1.14 7.97 16.19
CA ILE A 42 -0.14 7.23 16.22
C ILE A 42 -1.12 7.88 17.20
N LYS A 43 -0.68 8.26 18.41
CA LYS A 43 -1.52 8.99 19.37
C LYS A 43 -1.93 10.39 18.93
N MET A 44 -1.13 11.06 18.09
CA MET A 44 -1.51 12.35 17.52
C MET A 44 -2.53 12.16 16.41
N VAL A 45 -2.34 11.20 15.50
CA VAL A 45 -3.35 10.80 14.50
C VAL A 45 -4.68 10.40 15.17
N GLN A 46 -4.63 9.54 16.20
CA GLN A 46 -5.80 9.16 17.00
C GLN A 46 -6.46 10.33 17.75
N LYS A 47 -5.73 11.40 18.08
CA LYS A 47 -6.33 12.60 18.70
C LYS A 47 -6.96 13.55 17.67
N ILE A 48 -6.61 13.41 16.39
CA ILE A 48 -7.20 14.16 15.28
C ILE A 48 -8.45 13.46 14.70
N GLU A 49 -8.80 12.26 15.18
CA GLU A 49 -10.05 11.51 14.88
C GLU A 49 -11.35 12.33 14.99
N ASN A 50 -11.35 13.50 15.64
CA ASN A 50 -12.53 14.37 15.72
C ASN A 50 -12.76 15.24 14.47
N ASP A 51 -11.81 15.38 13.54
CA ASP A 51 -12.04 16.04 12.25
C ASP A 51 -11.05 15.56 11.15
N ASN A 52 -11.37 14.42 10.53
CA ASN A 52 -10.57 13.80 9.47
C ASN A 52 -10.39 14.68 8.23
N ARG A 53 -11.29 15.65 7.99
CA ARG A 53 -11.22 16.52 6.81
C ARG A 53 -10.05 17.50 6.89
N GLY A 54 -9.79 18.04 8.09
CA GLY A 54 -8.67 18.95 8.32
C GLY A 54 -7.30 18.27 8.18
N ILE A 55 -7.20 16.96 8.47
CA ILE A 55 -5.95 16.19 8.30
C ILE A 55 -5.61 16.09 6.82
N LEU A 56 -6.55 15.61 6.01
CA LEU A 56 -6.32 15.39 4.60
C LEU A 56 -5.95 16.71 3.92
N GLU A 57 -6.71 17.78 4.15
CA GLU A 57 -6.41 19.12 3.60
C GLU A 57 -5.00 19.62 3.98
N MET A 58 -4.54 19.35 5.22
CA MET A 58 -3.19 19.70 5.66
C MET A 58 -2.11 18.88 4.93
N LEU A 59 -2.32 17.57 4.79
CA LEU A 59 -1.40 16.67 4.10
C LEU A 59 -1.33 17.00 2.61
N GLU A 60 -2.47 17.24 1.97
CA GLU A 60 -2.56 17.68 0.57
C GLU A 60 -1.82 19.01 0.36
N THR A 61 -2.00 19.98 1.25
CA THR A 61 -1.27 21.25 1.22
C THR A 61 0.23 21.03 1.34
N ALA A 62 0.67 20.16 2.24
CA ALA A 62 2.09 19.83 2.41
C ALA A 62 2.68 19.16 1.16
N VAL A 63 1.94 18.23 0.53
CA VAL A 63 2.36 17.59 -0.72
C VAL A 63 2.41 18.60 -1.87
N GLY A 64 1.41 19.48 -1.98
CA GLY A 64 1.38 20.57 -2.96
C GLY A 64 2.53 21.56 -2.79
N ALA A 65 2.98 21.77 -1.55
CA ALA A 65 4.19 22.55 -1.24
C ALA A 65 5.51 21.79 -1.52
N GLY A 66 5.44 20.53 -1.98
CA GLY A 66 6.60 19.72 -2.32
C GLY A 66 7.26 19.01 -1.14
N SER A 67 6.59 18.92 0.02
CA SER A 67 7.14 18.26 1.22
C SER A 67 7.24 16.74 1.01
N PRO A 68 8.45 16.15 1.05
CA PRO A 68 8.61 14.69 1.03
C PRO A 68 7.93 14.02 2.23
N LEU A 69 7.93 14.70 3.38
CA LEU A 69 7.28 14.22 4.61
C LEU A 69 5.76 14.20 4.46
N GLY A 70 5.18 15.21 3.81
CA GLY A 70 3.76 15.23 3.49
C GLY A 70 3.35 14.00 2.68
N LYS A 71 4.20 13.56 1.75
CA LYS A 71 3.94 12.34 0.94
C LYS A 71 3.96 11.08 1.80
N ASP A 72 5.00 10.91 2.62
CA ASP A 72 5.11 9.74 3.51
C ASP A 72 3.92 9.66 4.47
N PHE A 73 3.49 10.80 5.03
CA PHE A 73 2.33 10.84 5.93
C PHE A 73 1.01 10.62 5.22
N LEU A 74 0.84 11.12 4.00
CA LEU A 74 -0.34 10.86 3.19
C LEU A 74 -0.47 9.36 2.87
N GLN A 75 0.64 8.71 2.51
CA GLN A 75 0.66 7.26 2.28
C GLN A 75 0.24 6.46 3.50
N TYR A 76 0.78 6.80 4.67
CA TYR A 76 0.39 6.19 5.94
C TYR A 76 -1.09 6.44 6.28
N PHE A 77 -1.58 7.67 6.07
CA PHE A 77 -2.98 7.99 6.32
C PHE A 77 -3.93 7.17 5.42
N GLY A 78 -3.56 6.95 4.16
CA GLY A 78 -4.28 6.05 3.26
C GLY A 78 -4.30 4.61 3.75
N GLU A 79 -3.17 4.09 4.25
CA GLU A 79 -3.07 2.76 4.87
C GLU A 79 -3.95 2.65 6.13
N CYS A 80 -4.02 3.69 6.97
CA CYS A 80 -4.95 3.70 8.10
C CYS A 80 -6.41 3.67 7.65
N CYS A 81 -6.77 4.47 6.64
CA CYS A 81 -8.12 4.47 6.07
C CYS A 81 -8.50 3.09 5.51
N TRP A 82 -7.52 2.39 4.91
CA TRP A 82 -7.67 1.00 4.47
C TRP A 82 -7.90 0.03 5.64
N ASP A 83 -7.05 0.07 6.66
CA ASP A 83 -7.14 -0.83 7.82
C ASP A 83 -8.45 -0.65 8.60
N GLU A 84 -8.99 0.57 8.61
CA GLU A 84 -10.30 0.92 9.16
C GLU A 84 -11.47 0.54 8.24
N GLN A 85 -11.19 0.00 7.05
CA GLN A 85 -12.16 -0.35 6.01
C GLN A 85 -13.00 0.84 5.51
N ASP A 86 -12.47 2.07 5.61
CA ASP A 86 -13.10 3.27 5.08
C ASP A 86 -12.73 3.46 3.60
N ALA A 87 -13.41 2.70 2.74
CA ALA A 87 -13.16 2.70 1.29
C ALA A 87 -13.29 4.10 0.67
N ALA A 88 -14.21 4.93 1.17
CA ALA A 88 -14.43 6.27 0.62
C ALA A 88 -13.22 7.18 0.87
N LYS A 89 -12.70 7.20 2.11
CA LYS A 89 -11.50 7.98 2.43
C LYS A 89 -10.24 7.42 1.79
N ALA A 90 -10.08 6.09 1.76
CA ALA A 90 -8.95 5.47 1.10
C ALA A 90 -8.89 5.86 -0.39
N LEU A 91 -10.04 5.85 -1.09
CA LEU A 91 -10.13 6.32 -2.47
C LEU A 91 -9.81 7.81 -2.62
N GLU A 92 -10.27 8.66 -1.68
CA GLU A 92 -9.97 10.10 -1.71
C GLU A 92 -8.45 10.34 -1.64
N VAL A 93 -7.79 9.71 -0.66
CA VAL A 93 -6.33 9.79 -0.47
C VAL A 93 -5.58 9.27 -1.69
N TYR A 94 -5.89 8.06 -2.16
CA TYR A 94 -5.14 7.45 -3.26
C TYR A 94 -5.39 8.13 -4.61
N ARG A 95 -6.53 8.79 -4.80
CA ARG A 95 -6.75 9.66 -5.97
C ARG A 95 -5.85 10.88 -5.93
N PHE A 96 -5.74 11.53 -4.77
CA PHE A 96 -4.79 12.64 -4.60
C PHE A 96 -3.35 12.18 -4.85
N GLU A 97 -2.96 11.02 -4.32
CA GLU A 97 -1.65 10.42 -4.59
C GLU A 97 -1.39 10.23 -6.09
N LEU A 98 -2.38 9.69 -6.81
CA LEU A 98 -2.30 9.45 -8.25
C LEU A 98 -2.14 10.76 -9.04
N GLU A 99 -2.90 11.79 -8.69
CA GLU A 99 -2.84 13.12 -9.32
C GLU A 99 -1.48 13.81 -9.10
N HIS A 100 -0.81 13.53 -7.99
CA HIS A 100 0.50 14.09 -7.65
C HIS A 100 1.68 13.17 -8.02
N GLY A 101 1.42 12.10 -8.77
CA GLY A 101 2.45 11.20 -9.29
C GLY A 101 3.15 10.39 -8.20
N ILE A 102 2.48 10.13 -7.07
CA ILE A 102 2.99 9.25 -6.03
C ILE A 102 2.87 7.80 -6.54
N ALA A 103 4.00 7.08 -6.54
CA ALA A 103 4.08 5.74 -7.09
C ALA A 103 3.19 4.74 -6.34
N GLY A 104 2.65 3.75 -7.05
CA GLY A 104 1.79 2.71 -6.49
C GLY A 104 0.33 3.12 -6.22
N ALA A 105 -0.01 4.41 -6.31
CA ALA A 105 -1.36 4.91 -6.02
C ALA A 105 -2.46 4.20 -6.83
N ARG A 106 -2.21 3.93 -8.12
CA ARG A 106 -3.18 3.24 -8.97
C ARG A 106 -3.43 1.79 -8.56
N VAL A 107 -2.39 1.09 -8.09
CA VAL A 107 -2.52 -0.25 -7.52
C VAL A 107 -3.35 -0.19 -6.24
N LYS A 108 -3.08 0.76 -5.34
CA LYS A 108 -3.86 0.95 -4.11
C LYS A 108 -5.34 1.25 -4.38
N ILE A 109 -5.65 2.08 -5.38
CA ILE A 109 -7.05 2.30 -5.83
C ILE A 109 -7.67 0.97 -6.30
N GLY A 110 -6.93 0.19 -7.09
CA GLY A 110 -7.37 -1.13 -7.54
C GLY A 110 -7.70 -2.05 -6.36
N MET A 111 -6.85 -2.07 -5.33
CA MET A 111 -7.08 -2.85 -4.11
C MET A 111 -8.37 -2.41 -3.40
N VAL A 112 -8.68 -1.11 -3.36
CA VAL A 112 -9.90 -0.64 -2.67
C VAL A 112 -11.14 -1.16 -3.39
N TYR A 113 -11.11 -1.14 -4.72
CA TYR A 113 -12.17 -1.75 -5.52
C TYR A 113 -12.25 -3.27 -5.31
N ASP A 114 -11.11 -3.95 -5.24
CA ASP A 114 -11.06 -5.42 -5.17
C ASP A 114 -11.53 -5.95 -3.81
N GLU A 115 -11.01 -5.39 -2.71
CA GLU A 115 -11.14 -5.99 -1.38
C GLU A 115 -12.19 -5.29 -0.49
N LEU A 116 -12.40 -3.99 -0.64
CA LEU A 116 -13.35 -3.25 0.21
C LEU A 116 -14.71 -3.01 -0.45
N LEU A 117 -14.73 -2.88 -1.78
CA LEU A 117 -15.95 -2.62 -2.55
C LEU A 117 -16.44 -3.83 -3.35
N GLU A 118 -15.64 -4.89 -3.45
CA GLU A 118 -15.94 -6.11 -4.23
C GLU A 118 -16.27 -5.81 -5.73
N ASP A 119 -15.74 -4.71 -6.26
CA ASP A 119 -15.84 -4.34 -7.68
C ASP A 119 -14.58 -4.79 -8.44
N HIS A 120 -14.50 -6.10 -8.65
CA HIS A 120 -13.38 -6.74 -9.35
C HIS A 120 -13.17 -6.22 -10.78
N MET A 121 -14.22 -5.69 -11.44
CA MET A 121 -14.09 -5.14 -12.78
C MET A 121 -13.37 -3.79 -12.77
N GLN A 122 -13.67 -2.93 -11.80
CA GLN A 122 -12.91 -1.70 -11.59
C GLN A 122 -11.49 -2.00 -11.11
N ALA A 123 -11.31 -2.97 -10.21
CA ALA A 123 -9.98 -3.41 -9.77
C ALA A 123 -9.11 -3.85 -10.96
N ALA A 124 -9.63 -4.76 -11.80
CA ALA A 124 -8.94 -5.22 -13.00
C ALA A 124 -8.62 -4.09 -13.98
N HIS A 125 -9.50 -3.09 -14.09
CA HIS A 125 -9.22 -1.89 -14.88
C HIS A 125 -8.05 -1.08 -14.32
N CYS A 126 -8.04 -0.83 -13.00
CA CYS A 126 -6.98 -0.11 -12.31
C CYS A 126 -5.63 -0.81 -12.43
N TYR A 127 -5.57 -2.12 -12.17
CA TYR A 127 -4.32 -2.88 -12.26
C TYR A 127 -3.78 -2.95 -13.70
N ARG A 128 -4.66 -3.10 -14.69
CA ARG A 128 -4.24 -3.08 -16.10
C ARG A 128 -3.61 -1.75 -16.49
N LEU A 129 -4.19 -0.63 -16.05
CA LEU A 129 -3.62 0.69 -16.28
C LEU A 129 -2.29 0.87 -15.54
N ALA A 130 -2.18 0.40 -14.29
CA ALA A 130 -0.94 0.49 -13.52
C ALA A 130 0.20 -0.27 -14.21
N PHE A 131 -0.08 -1.47 -14.73
CA PHE A 131 0.88 -2.23 -15.52
C PHE A 131 1.31 -1.49 -16.81
N GLN A 132 0.37 -0.84 -17.49
CA GLN A 132 0.67 -0.03 -18.69
C GLN A 132 1.52 1.21 -18.38
N GLU A 133 1.40 1.74 -17.17
CA GLU A 133 2.19 2.86 -16.67
C GLU A 133 3.58 2.45 -16.14
N GLY A 134 3.87 1.15 -16.11
CA GLY A 134 5.18 0.61 -15.75
C GLY A 134 5.25 -0.02 -14.36
N ASP A 135 4.14 -0.11 -13.63
CA ASP A 135 4.06 -0.85 -12.37
C ASP A 135 3.91 -2.36 -12.67
N GLU A 136 5.04 -3.04 -12.82
CA GLU A 136 5.07 -4.47 -13.19
C GLU A 136 4.38 -5.36 -12.14
N ALA A 137 4.35 -4.94 -10.87
CA ALA A 137 3.70 -5.66 -9.77
C ALA A 137 2.18 -5.73 -9.90
N ALA A 138 1.58 -4.80 -10.65
CA ALA A 138 0.15 -4.83 -10.94
C ALA A 138 -0.28 -6.07 -11.74
N ALA A 139 0.64 -6.75 -12.44
CA ALA A 139 0.34 -7.98 -13.17
C ALA A 139 -0.13 -9.11 -12.24
N TYR A 140 0.46 -9.21 -11.04
CA TYR A 140 0.05 -10.21 -10.04
C TYR A 140 -1.39 -9.95 -9.57
N ASN A 141 -1.67 -8.71 -9.16
CA ASN A 141 -3.02 -8.34 -8.68
C ASN A 141 -4.06 -8.55 -9.78
N LEU A 142 -3.76 -8.14 -11.02
CA LEU A 142 -4.66 -8.36 -12.16
C LEU A 142 -4.94 -9.86 -12.41
N ALA A 143 -3.92 -10.70 -12.32
CA ALA A 143 -4.07 -12.15 -12.46
C ALA A 143 -4.93 -12.74 -11.34
N PHE A 144 -4.70 -12.29 -10.11
CA PHE A 144 -5.44 -12.68 -8.92
C PHE A 144 -6.92 -12.29 -9.06
N THR A 145 -7.21 -11.05 -9.43
CA THR A 145 -8.58 -10.57 -9.68
C THR A 145 -9.29 -11.46 -10.71
N TYR A 146 -8.67 -11.77 -11.86
CA TYR A 146 -9.30 -12.65 -12.86
C TYR A 146 -9.55 -14.09 -12.37
N ARG A 147 -8.70 -14.60 -11.47
CA ARG A 147 -8.86 -15.95 -10.91
C ARG A 147 -10.02 -16.06 -9.94
N TYR A 148 -10.27 -15.00 -9.17
CA TYR A 148 -11.21 -15.04 -8.04
C TYR A 148 -12.47 -14.20 -8.24
N MET A 149 -12.54 -13.37 -9.28
CA MET A 149 -13.78 -12.66 -9.65
C MET A 149 -14.88 -13.63 -10.10
N GLU A 150 -16.13 -13.16 -10.07
CA GLU A 150 -17.29 -13.92 -10.55
C GLU A 150 -17.94 -13.25 -11.78
N PRO A 151 -18.08 -13.98 -12.92
CA PRO A 151 -17.53 -15.30 -13.19
C PRO A 151 -16.00 -15.25 -13.38
N GLN A 152 -15.32 -16.34 -13.00
CA GLN A 152 -13.87 -16.45 -13.14
C GLN A 152 -13.43 -16.42 -14.62
N ASP A 153 -12.27 -15.82 -14.88
CA ASP A 153 -11.57 -15.89 -16.17
C ASP A 153 -10.18 -16.51 -15.99
N LEU A 154 -10.16 -17.85 -15.89
CA LEU A 154 -8.93 -18.60 -15.67
C LEU A 154 -7.92 -18.46 -16.81
N LEU A 155 -8.38 -18.17 -18.03
CA LEU A 155 -7.50 -17.97 -19.19
C LEU A 155 -6.76 -16.64 -19.07
N LEU A 156 -7.44 -15.56 -18.70
CA LEU A 156 -6.80 -14.29 -18.41
C LEU A 156 -5.94 -14.37 -17.15
N ALA A 157 -6.39 -15.04 -16.10
CA ALA A 157 -5.58 -15.25 -14.89
C ALA A 157 -4.25 -15.94 -15.23
N GLU A 158 -4.28 -17.04 -15.97
CA GLU A 158 -3.08 -17.75 -16.43
C GLU A 158 -2.13 -16.82 -17.18
N LYS A 159 -2.65 -16.10 -18.18
CA LYS A 159 -1.86 -15.19 -19.01
C LYS A 159 -1.17 -14.11 -18.17
N TRP A 160 -1.88 -13.52 -17.21
CA TRP A 160 -1.33 -12.47 -16.37
C TRP A 160 -0.36 -13.00 -15.30
N PHE A 161 -0.61 -14.18 -14.75
CA PHE A 161 0.37 -14.86 -13.88
C PHE A 161 1.66 -15.19 -14.63
N GLU A 162 1.59 -15.66 -15.88
CA GLU A 162 2.78 -15.88 -16.70
C GLU A 162 3.57 -14.59 -16.95
N ILE A 163 2.88 -13.47 -17.16
CA ILE A 163 3.52 -12.16 -17.29
C ILE A 163 4.20 -11.79 -15.98
N SER A 164 3.49 -11.92 -14.85
CA SER A 164 4.02 -11.62 -13.52
C SER A 164 5.26 -12.44 -13.19
N VAL A 165 5.26 -13.75 -13.44
CA VAL A 165 6.43 -14.64 -13.24
C VAL A 165 7.64 -14.19 -14.07
N LYS A 166 7.42 -13.75 -15.31
CA LYS A 166 8.51 -13.30 -16.20
C LYS A 166 9.08 -11.95 -15.78
N ARG A 167 8.25 -11.05 -15.28
CA ARG A 167 8.60 -9.67 -14.94
C ARG A 167 9.17 -9.57 -13.54
N ASP A 168 8.45 -10.11 -12.57
CA ASP A 168 8.61 -9.68 -11.19
C ASP A 168 9.35 -10.68 -10.30
N LYS A 169 9.72 -11.86 -10.84
CA LYS A 169 10.44 -12.93 -10.11
C LYS A 169 9.85 -13.28 -8.73
N TYR A 170 8.62 -12.85 -8.40
CA TYR A 170 8.05 -13.10 -7.10
C TYR A 170 7.64 -14.57 -7.00
N PRO A 171 8.08 -15.27 -5.94
CA PRO A 171 7.71 -16.66 -5.76
C PRO A 171 6.19 -16.84 -5.59
N HIS A 172 5.48 -15.82 -5.11
CA HIS A 172 4.01 -15.84 -5.00
C HIS A 172 3.32 -16.02 -6.36
N SER A 173 3.73 -15.29 -7.40
CA SER A 173 3.14 -15.45 -8.74
C SER A 173 3.40 -16.83 -9.32
N LEU A 174 4.60 -17.40 -9.07
CA LEU A 174 4.94 -18.75 -9.50
C LEU A 174 4.11 -19.81 -8.78
N ARG A 175 3.87 -19.62 -7.48
CA ARG A 175 3.02 -20.49 -6.68
C ARG A 175 1.57 -20.45 -7.16
N GLU A 176 0.99 -19.27 -7.35
CA GLU A 176 -0.39 -19.11 -7.84
C GLU A 176 -0.57 -19.71 -9.24
N LEU A 177 0.39 -19.52 -10.15
CA LEU A 177 0.35 -20.18 -11.47
C LEU A 177 0.42 -21.71 -11.34
N GLY A 178 1.24 -22.20 -10.42
CA GLY A 178 1.34 -23.62 -10.13
C GLY A 178 0.04 -24.22 -9.61
N GLU A 179 -0.65 -23.52 -8.70
CA GLU A 179 -1.97 -23.93 -8.20
C GLU A 179 -3.03 -23.92 -9.30
N LEU A 180 -3.03 -22.89 -10.16
CA LEU A 180 -3.90 -22.84 -11.32
C LEU A 180 -3.67 -24.02 -12.27
N TYR A 181 -2.43 -24.44 -12.45
CA TYR A 181 -2.08 -25.62 -13.26
C TYR A 181 -2.51 -26.93 -12.62
N VAL A 182 -2.41 -27.06 -11.29
CA VAL A 182 -2.98 -28.21 -10.57
C VAL A 182 -4.50 -28.27 -10.78
N ALA A 183 -5.19 -27.13 -10.74
CA ALA A 183 -6.64 -27.06 -10.95
C ALA A 183 -7.08 -27.31 -12.40
N THR A 184 -6.19 -27.17 -13.38
CA THR A 184 -6.50 -27.23 -14.83
C THR A 184 -5.81 -28.40 -15.55
N ASP A 185 -5.78 -29.57 -14.90
CA ASP A 185 -5.25 -30.85 -15.43
C ASP A 185 -3.74 -30.85 -15.79
N ARG A 186 -2.96 -29.89 -15.28
CA ARG A 186 -1.49 -29.76 -15.47
C ARG A 186 -0.73 -30.00 -14.17
N GLU A 187 -1.20 -30.95 -13.38
CA GLU A 187 -0.76 -31.23 -12.01
C GLU A 187 0.76 -31.36 -11.85
N LYS A 188 1.44 -32.16 -12.70
CA LYS A 188 2.89 -32.39 -12.56
C LYS A 188 3.71 -31.12 -12.67
N ILE A 189 3.35 -30.24 -13.61
CA ILE A 189 4.05 -28.97 -13.81
C ILE A 189 3.67 -28.01 -12.69
N GLY A 190 2.39 -27.96 -12.31
CA GLY A 190 1.91 -27.13 -11.21
C GLY A 190 2.60 -27.42 -9.88
N LEU A 191 2.71 -28.69 -9.48
CA LEU A 191 3.42 -29.11 -8.27
C LEU A 191 4.91 -28.77 -8.30
N LEU A 192 5.55 -28.83 -9.47
CA LEU A 192 6.95 -28.42 -9.62
C LEU A 192 7.12 -26.92 -9.41
N MET A 193 6.19 -26.12 -9.96
CA MET A 193 6.18 -24.66 -9.79
C MET A 193 5.98 -24.26 -8.33
N ILE A 194 5.00 -24.87 -7.64
CA ILE A 194 4.75 -24.64 -6.21
C ILE A 194 6.00 -24.95 -5.39
N LYS A 195 6.60 -26.13 -5.61
CA LYS A 195 7.84 -26.52 -4.92
C LYS A 195 8.98 -25.53 -5.15
N GLN A 196 9.13 -25.05 -6.38
CA GLN A 196 10.18 -24.07 -6.71
C GLN A 196 9.93 -22.72 -6.04
N ALA A 197 8.67 -22.27 -5.97
CA ALA A 197 8.27 -21.07 -5.26
C ALA A 197 8.59 -21.17 -3.76
N ASP A 198 8.19 -22.27 -3.11
CA ASP A 198 8.42 -22.49 -1.68
C ASP A 198 9.93 -22.50 -1.35
N GLN A 199 10.76 -23.08 -2.23
CA GLN A 199 12.22 -23.04 -2.08
C GLN A 199 12.80 -21.62 -2.18
N GLN A 200 12.24 -20.77 -3.02
CA GLN A 200 12.66 -19.36 -3.13
C GLN A 200 12.24 -18.58 -1.88
N ILE A 201 11.01 -18.80 -1.39
CA ILE A 201 10.50 -18.18 -0.16
C ILE A 201 11.37 -18.57 1.04
N ALA A 202 11.71 -19.86 1.18
CA ALA A 202 12.55 -20.33 2.28
C ALA A 202 13.92 -19.63 2.31
N LYS A 203 14.56 -19.45 1.15
CA LYS A 203 15.84 -18.72 1.06
C LYS A 203 15.71 -17.26 1.46
N LEU A 204 14.61 -16.60 1.07
CA LEU A 204 14.37 -15.21 1.46
C LEU A 204 14.21 -15.06 2.97
N ILE A 205 13.60 -16.04 3.66
CA ILE A 205 13.44 -16.01 5.12
C ILE A 205 14.78 -16.17 5.83
N ASP A 206 15.66 -17.05 5.32
CA ASP A 206 16.95 -17.34 5.94
C ASP A 206 17.97 -16.18 5.82
N GLU A 207 17.69 -15.17 4.99
CA GLU A 207 18.55 -14.00 4.75
C GLU A 207 18.26 -12.80 5.68
N TRP A 208 17.26 -12.89 6.57
CA TRP A 208 16.82 -11.82 7.50
C TRP A 208 17.27 -12.08 8.94
#